data_AF-A0A2C9KGB7-F1
#
_entry.id   AF-A0A2C9KGB7-F1
#
_cell.length_a   1.000
_cell.length_b   1.000
_cell.length_c   1.000
_cell.angle_alpha   90.00
_cell.angle_beta   90.00
_cell.angle_gamma   90.00
#
_symmetry.space_group_name_H-M   'P 1'
#
loop_
_entity.id
_entity.type
_entity.pdbx_description
1 polymer ?
#
loop_
_entity_poly.entity_id
_entity_poly.type
_entity_poly.pdbx_seq_one_letter_code
_entity_poly.pdbx_strand_id
1 'polypeptide(L)'
;MLANYMEKAFGFLYVLDSTTAIQKQRLGQLLLKAVEINDGFDHNTALFICNRWDQIAPEDYDRVKDSLADRLSIILPGVTKAQLYPISVKLSILDVEYGQVRAEHHMLIKGIRRFLPQTMKGKLRIYYRYLSSVLKRSLHSLRISYNQHKERIEKIRENYMGVENRFNRLQRNAKENLDKMRQDVKRSSIEASMKVIAYLDSMHKRVKLKKWSDISLSRKEKWQNIAKSASFAIAERVANEINQWEKENQIVKGILDEILAKFQQQFELFDDQLSEIQGVLLSGDELRNFVSDARRDLGAKKQIKIQNTALNSKDKGDAYDSIGAALTASFSLDPKDSSIKKLFKENYDKNPSKVMEEATEMYLGMMTDMAIASAMSKFFERFIKGIDRVASFVPQLMKADQELLNTLNKELENSRIKLEAFPTFSRKCRDIQGRLDLFFVQRLMVTDYTYDKLSPAERLGHGSFATVFKATLKCPEGDQLVAVKEPLDRLKIEDVTDTLLEDAMLREVEHENIVKYYGVCRKGPEADMRLLFIMEYCPFTLKINAINYNAISYQYVLWLQISVDY
;
A
#
# COMPACT_ATOMS: atom_id res chain seq x y z
N MET A 1 -15.00 -43.92 -14.57
CA MET A 1 -15.99 -44.58 -13.68
C MET A 1 -15.43 -44.86 -12.29
N LEU A 2 -14.32 -45.60 -12.15
CA LEU A 2 -13.73 -45.90 -10.82
C LEU A 2 -13.32 -44.64 -10.03
N ALA A 3 -12.72 -43.64 -10.68
CA ALA A 3 -12.30 -42.38 -10.03
C ALA A 3 -13.47 -41.65 -9.32
N ASN A 4 -14.61 -41.52 -9.99
CA ASN A 4 -15.80 -40.85 -9.42
C ASN A 4 -16.40 -41.59 -8.21
N TYR A 5 -16.20 -42.92 -8.10
CA TYR A 5 -16.61 -43.68 -6.92
C TYR A 5 -15.61 -43.52 -5.78
N MET A 6 -14.31 -43.45 -6.07
CA MET A 6 -13.27 -43.25 -5.06
C MET A 6 -13.42 -41.90 -4.35
N GLU A 7 -13.81 -40.83 -5.07
CA GLU A 7 -14.07 -39.51 -4.48
C GLU A 7 -15.26 -39.48 -3.51
N LYS A 8 -16.24 -40.37 -3.68
CA LYS A 8 -17.45 -40.42 -2.84
C LYS A 8 -17.37 -41.49 -1.73
N ALA A 9 -16.40 -42.40 -1.82
CA ALA A 9 -16.20 -43.47 -0.86
C ALA A 9 -15.67 -42.90 0.46
N PHE A 10 -16.25 -43.33 1.58
CA PHE A 10 -15.83 -42.95 2.93
C PHE A 10 -15.03 -44.07 3.62
N GLY A 11 -14.92 -45.23 2.99
CA GLY A 11 -14.17 -46.39 3.46
C GLY A 11 -14.07 -47.44 2.37
N PHE A 12 -13.11 -48.36 2.53
CA PHE A 12 -12.81 -49.38 1.55
C PHE A 12 -12.91 -50.78 2.14
N LEU A 13 -13.69 -51.63 1.47
CA LEU A 13 -13.81 -53.05 1.76
C LEU A 13 -13.09 -53.81 0.65
N TYR A 14 -11.96 -54.43 0.97
CA TYR A 14 -11.15 -55.18 0.01
C TYR A 14 -11.31 -56.67 0.22
N VAL A 15 -11.72 -57.38 -0.82
CA VAL A 15 -11.71 -58.85 -0.81
C VAL A 15 -10.41 -59.33 -1.43
N LEU A 16 -9.63 -60.07 -0.64
CA LEU A 16 -8.35 -60.65 -1.01
C LEU A 16 -8.49 -62.16 -1.09
N ASP A 17 -7.75 -62.78 -2.01
CA ASP A 17 -7.58 -64.23 -2.00
C ASP A 17 -6.37 -64.56 -1.12
N SER A 18 -6.59 -65.37 -0.10
CA SER A 18 -5.58 -65.71 0.91
C SER A 18 -4.52 -66.70 0.40
N THR A 19 -4.79 -67.35 -0.74
CA THR A 19 -3.93 -68.38 -1.35
C THR A 19 -2.99 -67.83 -2.42
N THR A 20 -3.27 -66.65 -2.96
CA THR A 20 -2.49 -66.03 -4.03
C THR A 20 -1.68 -64.83 -3.54
N ALA A 21 -0.62 -64.50 -4.28
CA ALA A 21 0.15 -63.28 -4.01
C ALA A 21 -0.73 -62.05 -4.27
N ILE A 22 -0.78 -61.13 -3.29
CA ILE A 22 -1.48 -59.85 -3.43
C ILE A 22 -0.92 -59.13 -4.66
N GLN A 23 -1.78 -58.79 -5.63
CA GLN A 23 -1.40 -58.02 -6.81
C GLN A 23 -1.03 -56.58 -6.41
N LYS A 24 0.24 -56.37 -6.07
CA LYS A 24 0.78 -55.10 -5.56
C LYS A 24 0.45 -53.90 -6.46
N GLN A 25 0.46 -54.08 -7.78
CA GLN A 25 0.24 -52.98 -8.74
C GLN A 25 -1.19 -52.43 -8.71
N ARG A 26 -2.21 -53.29 -8.71
CA ARG A 26 -3.61 -52.82 -8.83
C ARG A 26 -4.18 -52.30 -7.51
N LEU A 27 -3.93 -53.02 -6.40
CA LEU A 27 -4.34 -52.58 -5.07
C LEU A 27 -3.52 -51.35 -4.62
N GLY A 28 -2.22 -51.36 -4.90
CA GLY A 28 -1.32 -50.24 -4.60
C GLY A 28 -1.69 -48.96 -5.34
N GLN A 29 -1.96 -49.00 -6.64
CA GLN A 29 -2.39 -47.80 -7.39
C GLN A 29 -3.72 -47.22 -6.91
N LEU A 30 -4.66 -48.06 -6.45
CA LEU A 30 -5.94 -47.59 -5.93
C LEU A 30 -5.82 -46.97 -4.54
N LEU A 31 -5.03 -47.60 -3.66
CA LEU A 31 -4.76 -47.07 -2.32
C LEU A 31 -3.90 -45.82 -2.37
N LEU A 32 -2.87 -45.77 -3.23
CA LEU A 32 -2.06 -44.58 -3.45
C LEU A 32 -2.92 -43.42 -3.96
N LYS A 33 -3.80 -43.64 -4.93
CA LYS A 33 -4.75 -42.60 -5.36
C LYS A 33 -5.68 -42.15 -4.23
N ALA A 34 -6.14 -43.07 -3.37
CA ALA A 34 -6.96 -42.71 -2.22
C ALA A 34 -6.20 -41.89 -1.17
N VAL A 35 -4.90 -42.17 -1.00
CA VAL A 35 -3.97 -41.42 -0.13
C VAL A 35 -3.68 -40.04 -0.71
N GLU A 36 -3.37 -39.94 -2.00
CA GLU A 36 -3.07 -38.69 -2.72
C GLU A 36 -4.29 -37.73 -2.75
N ILE A 37 -5.50 -38.25 -2.95
CA ILE A 37 -6.72 -37.44 -3.04
C ILE A 37 -7.16 -36.90 -1.66
N ASN A 38 -6.91 -37.64 -0.57
CA ASN A 38 -7.46 -37.33 0.75
C ASN A 38 -6.47 -36.71 1.74
N ASP A 39 -5.24 -36.41 1.31
CA ASP A 39 -4.18 -35.76 2.11
C ASP A 39 -4.18 -36.25 3.57
N GLY A 40 -3.87 -37.54 3.73
CA GLY A 40 -3.97 -38.27 5.01
C GLY A 40 -5.15 -39.24 5.08
N PHE A 41 -5.19 -40.19 4.14
CA PHE A 41 -6.06 -41.36 4.23
C PHE A 41 -5.75 -42.17 5.50
N ASP A 42 -6.70 -42.27 6.42
CA ASP A 42 -6.55 -43.06 7.65
C ASP A 42 -6.63 -44.55 7.32
N HIS A 43 -5.57 -45.30 7.62
CA HIS A 43 -5.50 -46.74 7.39
C HIS A 43 -6.66 -47.52 8.05
N ASN A 44 -7.24 -47.00 9.13
CA ASN A 44 -8.40 -47.59 9.82
C ASN A 44 -9.71 -47.51 8.99
N THR A 45 -9.68 -46.82 7.86
CA THR A 45 -10.79 -46.72 6.90
C THR A 45 -10.72 -47.78 5.80
N ALA A 46 -9.81 -48.76 5.92
CA ALA A 46 -9.78 -49.99 5.12
C ALA A 46 -10.11 -51.23 5.97
N LEU A 47 -10.89 -52.15 5.41
CA LEU A 47 -11.17 -53.48 5.96
C LEU A 47 -10.89 -54.54 4.89
N PHE A 48 -10.21 -55.62 5.28
CA PHE A 48 -9.75 -56.66 4.37
C PHE A 48 -10.44 -57.99 4.69
N ILE A 49 -11.15 -58.54 3.70
CA ILE A 49 -11.78 -59.86 3.76
C ILE A 49 -10.84 -60.85 3.08
N CYS A 50 -10.26 -61.75 3.87
CA CYS A 50 -9.33 -62.78 3.41
C CYS A 50 -10.14 -64.02 2.99
N ASN A 51 -10.53 -64.07 1.71
CA ASN A 51 -11.35 -65.14 1.15
C ASN A 51 -10.53 -66.43 0.89
N ARG A 52 -11.23 -67.54 0.64
CA ARG A 52 -10.67 -68.90 0.42
C ARG A 52 -9.92 -69.45 1.63
N TRP A 53 -10.35 -69.03 2.81
CA TRP A 53 -9.71 -69.49 4.05
C TRP A 53 -9.86 -71.01 4.29
N ASP A 54 -10.84 -71.65 3.65
CA ASP A 54 -11.05 -73.11 3.64
C ASP A 54 -9.90 -73.90 2.99
N GLN A 55 -9.06 -73.23 2.21
CA GLN A 55 -7.93 -73.86 1.51
C GLN A 55 -6.62 -73.81 2.32
N ILE A 56 -6.65 -73.18 3.49
CA ILE A 56 -5.48 -73.05 4.37
C ILE A 56 -5.59 -74.12 5.46
N ALA A 57 -4.48 -74.77 5.80
CA ALA A 57 -4.45 -75.70 6.92
C ALA A 57 -4.57 -74.92 8.26
N PRO A 58 -5.30 -75.44 9.27
CA PRO A 58 -5.46 -74.75 10.56
C PRO A 58 -4.15 -74.37 11.25
N GLU A 59 -3.11 -75.20 11.08
CA GLU A 59 -1.75 -74.99 11.60
C GLU A 59 -1.07 -73.74 11.01
N ASP A 60 -1.49 -73.32 9.82
CA ASP A 60 -0.91 -72.21 9.06
C ASP A 60 -1.68 -70.89 9.21
N TYR A 61 -2.81 -70.88 9.93
CA TYR A 61 -3.70 -69.72 10.00
C TYR A 61 -3.01 -68.44 10.48
N ASP A 62 -2.28 -68.49 11.58
CA ASP A 62 -1.59 -67.32 12.12
C ASP A 62 -0.43 -66.90 11.21
N ARG A 63 0.35 -67.86 10.69
CA ARG A 63 1.45 -67.59 9.76
C ARG A 63 0.98 -66.86 8.50
N VAL A 64 -0.11 -67.33 7.89
CA VAL A 64 -0.67 -66.70 6.69
C VAL A 64 -1.23 -65.32 7.01
N LYS A 65 -1.93 -65.17 8.13
CA LYS A 65 -2.49 -63.88 8.57
C LYS A 65 -1.41 -62.83 8.81
N ASP A 66 -0.30 -63.22 9.42
CA ASP A 66 0.84 -62.36 9.71
C ASP A 66 1.52 -61.91 8.43
N SER A 67 1.82 -62.86 7.55
CA SER A 67 2.39 -62.56 6.24
C SER A 67 1.47 -61.68 5.38
N LEU A 68 0.14 -61.80 5.50
CA LEU A 68 -0.81 -60.91 4.80
C LEU A 68 -0.78 -59.50 5.39
N ALA A 69 -0.73 -59.37 6.72
CA ALA A 69 -0.61 -58.06 7.38
C ALA A 69 0.68 -57.35 6.97
N ASP A 70 1.82 -58.04 6.99
CA ASP A 70 3.12 -57.48 6.60
C ASP A 70 3.11 -57.02 5.13
N ARG A 71 2.56 -57.85 4.24
CA ARG A 71 2.44 -57.50 2.82
C ARG A 71 1.53 -56.29 2.58
N LEU A 72 0.43 -56.17 3.34
CA LEU A 72 -0.46 -55.02 3.25
C LEU A 72 0.15 -53.76 3.85
N SER A 73 0.93 -53.89 4.93
CA SER A 73 1.64 -52.77 5.56
C SER A 73 2.66 -52.10 4.64
N ILE A 74 3.22 -52.84 3.67
CA ILE A 74 4.07 -52.27 2.61
C ILE A 74 3.29 -51.35 1.68
N ILE A 75 2.01 -51.65 1.43
CA ILE A 75 1.14 -50.90 0.50
C ILE A 75 0.42 -49.76 1.24
N LEU A 76 -0.04 -50.02 2.45
CA LEU A 76 -0.75 -49.09 3.33
C LEU A 76 -0.11 -49.19 4.72
N PRO A 77 0.80 -48.27 5.07
CA PRO A 77 1.42 -48.25 6.39
C PRO A 77 0.37 -48.21 7.52
N GLY A 78 0.57 -49.02 8.56
CA GLY A 78 -0.32 -49.06 9.74
C GLY A 78 -1.45 -50.09 9.68
N VAL A 79 -1.49 -50.96 8.66
CA VAL A 79 -2.45 -52.08 8.64
C VAL A 79 -2.17 -53.06 9.78
N THR A 80 -3.20 -53.43 10.52
CA THR A 80 -3.10 -54.38 11.64
C THR A 80 -3.88 -55.67 11.38
N LYS A 81 -3.52 -56.75 12.08
CA LYS A 81 -4.25 -58.04 12.04
C LYS A 81 -5.74 -57.91 12.38
N ALA A 82 -6.12 -56.84 13.11
CA ALA A 82 -7.51 -56.57 13.47
C ALA A 82 -8.39 -56.14 12.29
N GLN A 83 -7.78 -55.73 11.17
CA GLN A 83 -8.48 -55.35 9.94
C GLN A 83 -8.64 -56.52 8.95
N LEU A 84 -8.04 -57.68 9.26
CA LEU A 84 -8.07 -58.88 8.44
C LEU A 84 -9.13 -59.87 8.95
N TYR A 85 -10.07 -60.20 8.08
CA TYR A 85 -11.20 -61.08 8.38
C TYR A 85 -11.17 -62.33 7.50
N PRO A 86 -10.68 -63.46 8.02
CA PRO A 86 -10.76 -64.77 7.38
C PRO A 86 -12.19 -65.16 7.05
N ILE A 87 -12.50 -65.47 5.80
CA ILE A 87 -13.80 -65.96 5.34
C ILE A 87 -13.61 -67.03 4.27
N SER A 88 -14.48 -68.02 4.24
CA SER A 88 -14.64 -68.90 3.08
C SER A 88 -16.03 -68.72 2.50
N VAL A 89 -16.16 -67.98 1.39
CA VAL A 89 -17.46 -67.76 0.74
C VAL A 89 -18.14 -69.09 0.37
N LYS A 90 -17.36 -70.12 0.02
CA LYS A 90 -17.90 -71.45 -0.31
C LYS A 90 -18.61 -72.08 0.89
N LEU A 91 -17.98 -72.05 2.06
CA LEU A 91 -18.59 -72.56 3.29
C LEU A 91 -19.74 -71.65 3.74
N SER A 92 -19.59 -70.33 3.60
CA SER A 92 -20.61 -69.35 3.95
C SER A 92 -21.94 -69.54 3.22
N ILE A 93 -21.89 -69.89 1.94
CA ILE A 93 -23.11 -70.16 1.14
C ILE A 93 -23.84 -71.39 1.68
N LEU A 94 -23.10 -72.46 1.97
CA LEU A 94 -23.66 -73.67 2.57
C LEU A 94 -24.26 -73.38 3.95
N ASP A 95 -23.57 -72.59 4.79
CA ASP A 95 -24.08 -72.23 6.12
C ASP A 95 -25.40 -71.46 6.04
N VAL A 96 -25.56 -70.57 5.04
CA VAL A 96 -26.84 -69.85 4.80
C VAL A 96 -27.96 -70.83 4.42
N GLU A 97 -27.68 -71.80 3.54
CA GLU A 97 -28.64 -72.83 3.14
C GLU A 97 -29.07 -73.72 4.31
N TYR A 98 -28.16 -74.02 5.23
CA TYR A 98 -28.42 -74.82 6.43
C TYR A 98 -28.87 -73.99 7.66
N GLY A 99 -29.06 -72.68 7.53
CA GLY A 99 -29.47 -71.80 8.62
C GLY A 99 -28.44 -71.66 9.76
N GLN A 100 -27.16 -71.89 9.47
CA GLN A 100 -26.06 -71.78 10.43
C GLN A 100 -25.29 -70.46 10.29
N VAL A 101 -24.73 -69.98 11.40
CA VAL A 101 -23.86 -68.80 11.42
C VAL A 101 -22.56 -69.15 12.13
N ARG A 102 -21.45 -69.20 11.38
CA ARG A 102 -20.13 -69.48 11.96
C ARG A 102 -19.56 -68.29 12.74
N ALA A 103 -18.55 -68.57 13.56
CA ALA A 103 -17.87 -67.57 14.38
C ALA A 103 -17.19 -66.49 13.53
N GLU A 104 -16.61 -66.86 12.38
CA GLU A 104 -15.91 -65.96 11.46
C GLU A 104 -16.85 -64.90 10.88
N HIS A 105 -18.10 -65.29 10.56
CA HIS A 105 -19.14 -64.36 10.13
C HIS A 105 -19.50 -63.36 11.21
N HIS A 106 -19.65 -63.83 12.46
CA HIS A 106 -19.93 -62.96 13.59
C HIS A 106 -18.77 -61.97 13.82
N MET A 107 -17.52 -62.41 13.68
CA MET A 107 -16.34 -61.55 13.76
C MET A 107 -16.32 -60.50 12.64
N LEU A 108 -16.62 -60.86 11.39
CA LEU A 108 -16.70 -59.91 10.29
C LEU A 108 -17.79 -58.86 10.51
N ILE A 109 -18.99 -59.26 10.91
CA ILE A 109 -20.09 -58.31 11.19
C ILE A 109 -19.72 -57.37 12.35
N LYS A 110 -19.11 -57.89 13.42
CA LYS A 110 -18.59 -57.07 14.53
C LYS A 110 -17.51 -56.10 14.04
N GLY A 111 -16.66 -56.54 13.11
CA GLY A 111 -15.68 -55.72 12.41
C GLY A 111 -16.30 -54.57 11.63
N ILE A 112 -17.27 -54.88 10.75
CA ILE A 112 -18.01 -53.89 9.95
C ILE A 112 -18.71 -52.87 10.86
N ARG A 113 -19.33 -53.32 11.95
CA ARG A 113 -19.97 -52.43 12.94
C ARG A 113 -18.99 -51.46 13.61
N ARG A 114 -17.72 -51.83 13.77
CA ARG A 114 -16.64 -50.95 14.28
C ARG A 114 -16.05 -50.07 13.19
N PHE A 115 -15.96 -50.59 11.97
CA PHE A 115 -15.39 -49.94 10.80
C PHE A 115 -16.22 -48.75 10.30
N LEU A 116 -17.55 -48.89 10.23
CA LEU A 116 -18.44 -47.85 9.71
C LEU A 116 -18.37 -46.52 10.49
N PRO A 117 -18.37 -46.50 11.84
CA PRO A 117 -18.14 -45.26 12.59
C PRO A 117 -16.75 -44.64 12.34
N GLN A 118 -15.70 -45.44 12.18
CA GLN A 118 -14.33 -44.94 11.98
C GLN A 118 -14.16 -44.29 10.61
N THR A 119 -14.72 -44.90 9.57
CA THR A 119 -14.78 -44.33 8.21
C THR A 119 -15.53 -43.00 8.18
N MET A 120 -16.67 -42.91 8.87
CA MET A 120 -17.39 -41.64 9.02
C MET A 120 -16.59 -40.58 9.77
N LYS A 121 -15.88 -40.93 10.85
CA LYS A 121 -14.95 -40.02 11.55
C LYS A 121 -13.80 -39.55 10.65
N GLY A 122 -13.26 -40.43 9.81
CA GLY A 122 -12.30 -40.08 8.76
C GLY A 122 -12.83 -38.99 7.84
N LYS A 123 -14.03 -39.16 7.31
CA LYS A 123 -14.69 -38.14 6.48
C LYS A 123 -14.91 -36.82 7.21
N LEU A 124 -15.34 -36.86 8.48
CA LEU A 124 -15.50 -35.65 9.29
C LEU A 124 -14.16 -34.92 9.53
N ARG A 125 -13.03 -35.62 9.66
CA ARG A 125 -11.71 -34.98 9.74
C ARG A 125 -11.33 -34.25 8.47
N ILE A 126 -11.66 -34.80 7.29
CA ILE A 126 -11.42 -34.11 6.00
C ILE A 126 -12.23 -32.81 5.95
N TYR A 127 -13.52 -32.86 6.31
CA TYR A 127 -14.35 -31.66 6.37
C TYR A 127 -13.86 -30.64 7.40
N TYR A 128 -13.43 -31.09 8.57
CA TYR A 128 -12.80 -30.25 9.57
C TYR A 128 -11.57 -29.51 9.01
N ARG A 129 -10.63 -30.22 8.38
CA ARG A 129 -9.43 -29.63 7.78
C ARG A 129 -9.79 -28.58 6.73
N TYR A 130 -10.74 -28.89 5.87
CA TYR A 130 -11.22 -27.96 4.84
C TYR A 130 -11.83 -26.69 5.46
N LEU A 131 -12.78 -26.85 6.39
CA LEU A 131 -13.45 -25.72 7.04
C LEU A 131 -12.47 -24.87 7.86
N SER A 132 -11.56 -25.48 8.61
CA SER A 132 -10.52 -24.78 9.37
C SER A 132 -9.60 -24.00 8.43
N SER A 133 -9.18 -24.59 7.30
CA SER A 133 -8.37 -23.91 6.29
C SER A 133 -9.08 -22.67 5.72
N VAL A 134 -10.36 -22.80 5.36
CA VAL A 134 -11.17 -21.67 4.86
C VAL A 134 -11.29 -20.57 5.90
N LEU A 135 -11.58 -20.91 7.16
CA LEU A 135 -11.73 -19.94 8.24
C LEU A 135 -10.41 -19.23 8.56
N LYS A 136 -9.30 -19.97 8.66
CA LYS A 136 -7.95 -19.41 8.90
C LYS A 136 -7.55 -18.44 7.78
N ARG A 137 -7.76 -18.81 6.51
CA ARG A 137 -7.49 -17.93 5.35
C ARG A 137 -8.39 -16.71 5.34
N SER A 138 -9.68 -16.87 5.67
CA SER A 138 -10.63 -15.75 5.75
C SER A 138 -10.22 -14.75 6.84
N LEU A 139 -9.84 -15.23 8.03
CA LEU A 139 -9.36 -14.38 9.13
C LEU A 139 -8.08 -13.62 8.73
N HIS A 140 -7.15 -14.30 8.08
CA HIS A 140 -5.92 -13.68 7.57
C HIS A 140 -6.24 -12.58 6.53
N SER A 141 -7.09 -12.87 5.55
CA SER A 141 -7.52 -11.89 4.55
C SER A 141 -8.23 -10.68 5.17
N LEU A 142 -9.09 -10.91 6.17
CA LEU A 142 -9.74 -9.85 6.92
C LEU A 142 -8.71 -8.97 7.64
N ARG A 143 -7.69 -9.58 8.27
CA ARG A 143 -6.62 -8.84 8.99
C ARG A 143 -5.80 -7.97 8.05
N ILE A 144 -5.44 -8.48 6.88
CA ILE A 144 -4.75 -7.70 5.84
C ILE A 144 -5.63 -6.52 5.39
N SER A 145 -6.89 -6.78 5.06
CA SER A 145 -7.85 -5.77 4.63
C SER A 145 -8.01 -4.66 5.68
N TYR A 146 -8.11 -5.02 6.97
CA TYR A 146 -8.16 -4.06 8.07
C TYR A 146 -6.93 -3.15 8.12
N ASN A 147 -5.72 -3.73 8.04
CA ASN A 147 -4.48 -2.95 8.09
C ASN A 147 -4.37 -1.99 6.89
N GLN A 148 -4.71 -2.46 5.69
CA GLN A 148 -4.74 -1.62 4.48
C GLN A 148 -5.75 -0.48 4.59
N HIS A 149 -6.95 -0.75 5.11
CA HIS A 149 -7.96 0.27 5.32
C HIS A 149 -7.54 1.29 6.39
N LYS A 150 -6.90 0.84 7.47
CA LYS A 150 -6.35 1.72 8.51
C LYS A 150 -5.31 2.69 7.93
N GLU A 151 -4.34 2.17 7.17
CA GLU A 151 -3.31 3.01 6.53
C GLU A 151 -3.92 3.99 5.52
N ARG A 152 -4.92 3.55 4.75
CA ARG A 152 -5.65 4.41 3.82
C ARG A 152 -6.36 5.56 4.53
N ILE A 153 -6.99 5.32 5.67
CA ILE A 153 -7.66 6.39 6.45
C ILE A 153 -6.66 7.43 6.92
N GLU A 154 -5.47 7.02 7.40
CA GLU A 154 -4.46 8.00 7.83
C GLU A 154 -4.00 8.88 6.67
N LYS A 155 -3.77 8.31 5.47
CA LYS A 155 -3.46 9.10 4.27
C LYS A 155 -4.59 10.06 3.89
N ILE A 156 -5.85 9.63 3.98
CA ILE A 156 -7.01 10.50 3.73
C ILE A 156 -7.06 11.64 4.75
N ARG A 157 -6.75 11.39 6.02
CA ARG A 157 -6.69 12.41 7.08
C ARG A 157 -5.58 13.43 6.84
N GLU A 158 -4.38 12.97 6.49
CA GLU A 158 -3.27 13.86 6.12
C GLU A 158 -3.66 14.78 4.96
N ASN A 159 -4.25 14.20 3.90
CA ASN A 159 -4.76 14.96 2.76
C ASN A 159 -5.87 15.95 3.15
N TYR A 160 -6.80 15.53 4.02
CA TYR A 160 -7.87 16.39 4.52
C TYR A 160 -7.30 17.60 5.26
N MET A 161 -6.38 17.37 6.20
CA MET A 161 -5.72 18.45 6.94
C MET A 161 -4.94 19.40 6.01
N GLY A 162 -4.26 18.85 5.00
CA GLY A 162 -3.55 19.65 4.00
C GLY A 162 -4.50 20.59 3.23
N VAL A 163 -5.59 20.05 2.69
CA VAL A 163 -6.59 20.82 1.94
C VAL A 163 -7.31 21.82 2.85
N GLU A 164 -7.63 21.44 4.09
CA GLU A 164 -8.31 22.30 5.06
C GLU A 164 -7.43 23.49 5.47
N ASN A 165 -6.15 23.24 5.75
CA ASN A 165 -5.18 24.30 6.05
C ASN A 165 -5.04 25.27 4.89
N ARG A 166 -4.94 24.76 3.65
CA ARG A 166 -4.88 25.58 2.44
C ARG A 166 -6.16 26.41 2.27
N PHE A 167 -7.33 25.79 2.38
CA PHE A 167 -8.62 26.46 2.27
C PHE A 167 -8.75 27.62 3.28
N ASN A 168 -8.40 27.36 4.55
CA ASN A 168 -8.44 28.36 5.61
C ASN A 168 -7.46 29.52 5.36
N ARG A 169 -6.26 29.22 4.85
CA ARG A 169 -5.25 30.24 4.50
C ARG A 169 -5.72 31.12 3.36
N LEU A 170 -6.27 30.53 2.30
CA LEU A 170 -6.87 31.24 1.17
C LEU A 170 -8.04 32.12 1.63
N GLN A 171 -8.93 31.59 2.46
CA GLN A 171 -10.10 32.33 2.95
C GLN A 171 -9.71 33.55 3.78
N ARG A 172 -8.72 33.43 4.68
CA ARG A 172 -8.35 34.53 5.59
C ARG A 172 -7.43 35.56 4.95
N ASN A 173 -6.42 35.10 4.20
CA ASN A 173 -5.29 35.94 3.86
C ASN A 173 -5.27 36.40 2.39
N ALA A 174 -6.06 35.77 1.49
CA ALA A 174 -5.96 36.08 0.06
C ALA A 174 -6.21 37.56 -0.24
N LYS A 175 -7.24 38.16 0.37
CA LYS A 175 -7.57 39.57 0.15
C LYS A 175 -6.45 40.50 0.59
N GLU A 176 -6.01 40.38 1.85
CA GLU A 176 -4.95 41.22 2.42
C GLU A 176 -3.64 41.10 1.61
N ASN A 177 -3.30 39.88 1.22
CA ASN A 177 -2.10 39.62 0.44
C ASN A 177 -2.17 40.19 -0.99
N LEU A 178 -3.30 40.05 -1.67
CA LEU A 178 -3.52 40.65 -2.99
C LEU A 178 -3.44 42.17 -2.90
N ASP A 179 -4.02 42.78 -1.86
CA ASP A 179 -3.91 44.22 -1.62
C ASP A 179 -2.45 44.66 -1.37
N LYS A 180 -1.68 43.88 -0.61
CA LYS A 180 -0.25 44.13 -0.40
C LYS A 180 0.54 44.05 -1.70
N MET A 181 0.27 43.05 -2.55
CA MET A 181 0.90 42.93 -3.87
C MET A 181 0.59 44.14 -4.76
N ARG A 182 -0.66 44.61 -4.78
CA ARG A 182 -1.03 45.84 -5.52
C ARG A 182 -0.27 47.07 -5.01
N GLN A 183 -0.11 47.20 -3.70
CA GLN A 183 0.64 48.31 -3.10
C GLN A 183 2.13 48.25 -3.45
N ASP A 184 2.72 47.05 -3.44
CA ASP A 184 4.13 46.86 -3.80
C ASP A 184 4.38 47.25 -5.26
N VAL A 185 3.51 46.83 -6.20
CA VAL A 185 3.60 47.25 -7.62
C VAL A 185 3.54 48.76 -7.77
N LYS A 186 2.63 49.44 -7.05
CA LYS A 186 2.53 50.91 -7.07
C LYS A 186 3.79 51.57 -6.54
N ARG A 187 4.36 51.07 -5.44
CA ARG A 187 5.61 51.58 -4.88
C ARG A 187 6.76 51.42 -5.87
N SER A 188 6.91 50.23 -6.44
CA SER A 188 7.95 49.94 -7.43
C SER A 188 7.80 50.79 -8.70
N SER A 189 6.58 51.10 -9.13
CA SER A 189 6.33 52.03 -10.24
C SER A 189 6.88 53.43 -9.96
N ILE A 190 6.72 53.93 -8.73
CA ILE A 190 7.23 55.26 -8.34
C ILE A 190 8.76 55.23 -8.31
N GLU A 191 9.36 54.21 -7.68
CA GLU A 191 10.81 54.06 -7.61
C GLU A 191 11.45 53.92 -9.00
N ALA A 192 10.84 53.13 -9.89
CA ALA A 192 11.29 52.99 -11.27
C ALA A 192 11.21 54.32 -12.03
N SER A 193 10.15 55.11 -11.81
CA SER A 193 10.01 56.44 -12.41
C SER A 193 11.14 57.37 -11.98
N MET A 194 11.45 57.43 -10.68
CA MET A 194 12.54 58.27 -10.15
C MET A 194 13.89 57.88 -10.74
N LYS A 195 14.15 56.56 -10.89
CA LYS A 195 15.41 56.07 -11.47
C LYS A 195 15.52 56.40 -12.97
N VAL A 196 14.44 56.30 -13.74
CA VAL A 196 14.43 56.68 -15.17
C VAL A 196 14.67 58.18 -15.33
N ILE A 197 14.02 59.02 -14.52
CA ILE A 197 14.21 60.48 -14.55
C ILE A 197 15.69 60.81 -14.29
N ALA A 198 16.25 60.30 -13.19
CA ALA A 198 17.65 60.52 -12.84
C ALA A 198 18.63 60.03 -13.93
N TYR A 199 18.28 58.93 -14.62
CA TYR A 199 19.10 58.39 -15.71
C TYR A 199 19.07 59.27 -16.96
N LEU A 200 17.88 59.70 -17.39
CA LEU A 200 17.71 60.57 -18.57
C LEU A 200 18.28 61.97 -18.35
N ASP A 201 18.23 62.49 -17.12
CA ASP A 201 18.79 63.79 -16.76
C ASP A 201 20.31 63.79 -16.56
N SER A 202 20.95 62.63 -16.57
CA SER A 202 22.40 62.58 -16.47
C SER A 202 23.07 63.29 -17.65
N MET A 203 24.02 64.19 -17.34
CA MET A 203 24.68 65.08 -18.31
C MET A 203 25.28 64.32 -19.49
N HIS A 204 25.90 63.17 -19.23
CA HIS A 204 26.48 62.30 -20.25
C HIS A 204 25.42 61.71 -21.21
N LYS A 205 24.23 61.37 -20.71
CA LYS A 205 23.16 60.75 -21.53
C LYS A 205 22.42 61.77 -22.38
N ARG A 206 22.14 62.97 -21.84
CA ARG A 206 21.61 64.08 -22.65
C ARG A 206 22.53 64.41 -23.83
N VAL A 207 23.84 64.44 -23.60
CA VAL A 207 24.83 64.65 -24.68
C VAL A 207 24.85 63.49 -25.68
N LYS A 208 24.69 62.24 -25.23
CA LYS A 208 24.64 61.05 -26.11
C LYS A 208 23.39 61.07 -27.01
N LEU A 209 22.21 61.36 -26.46
CA LEU A 209 20.94 61.36 -27.20
C LEU A 209 20.89 62.45 -28.28
N LYS A 210 21.52 63.59 -28.02
CA LYS A 210 21.63 64.75 -28.94
C LYS A 210 22.58 64.55 -30.12
N LYS A 211 23.49 63.58 -30.09
CA LYS A 211 24.46 63.36 -31.17
C LYS A 211 23.81 62.63 -32.34
N TRP A 212 23.64 63.32 -33.46
CA TRP A 212 23.17 62.75 -34.72
C TRP A 212 24.29 62.76 -35.77
N SER A 213 24.45 61.67 -36.51
CA SER A 213 25.36 61.57 -37.67
C SER A 213 24.54 61.24 -38.91
N ASP A 214 24.92 61.82 -40.05
CA ASP A 214 24.23 61.87 -41.35
C ASP A 214 22.89 61.11 -41.42
N ILE A 215 21.82 61.89 -41.26
CA ILE A 215 20.46 61.41 -41.02
C ILE A 215 19.85 61.00 -42.36
N SER A 216 19.54 59.72 -42.54
CA SER A 216 19.01 59.12 -43.76
C SER A 216 17.53 59.47 -44.06
N LEU A 217 17.04 60.63 -43.60
CA LEU A 217 15.67 61.09 -43.87
C LEU A 217 15.63 61.76 -45.25
N SER A 218 14.66 61.35 -46.08
CA SER A 218 14.52 61.82 -47.46
C SER A 218 14.26 63.33 -47.53
N ARG A 219 15.15 64.08 -48.19
CA ARG A 219 15.03 65.54 -48.41
C ARG A 219 13.93 65.94 -49.41
N LYS A 220 13.19 64.98 -49.98
CA LYS A 220 12.14 65.22 -50.99
C LYS A 220 10.72 65.28 -50.41
N GLU A 221 10.56 65.13 -49.10
CA GLU A 221 9.25 65.13 -48.44
C GLU A 221 8.83 66.51 -47.91
N LYS A 222 7.54 66.69 -47.62
CA LYS A 222 7.03 67.90 -46.94
C LYS A 222 7.60 67.97 -45.52
N TRP A 223 7.99 69.16 -45.05
CA TRP A 223 8.56 69.37 -43.70
C TRP A 223 7.73 68.77 -42.56
N GLN A 224 6.39 68.65 -42.72
CA GLN A 224 5.51 67.99 -41.74
C GLN A 224 5.79 66.49 -41.61
N ASN A 225 6.09 65.82 -42.72
CA ASN A 225 6.44 64.40 -42.74
C ASN A 225 7.87 64.19 -42.21
N ILE A 226 8.77 65.14 -42.49
CA ILE A 226 10.11 65.17 -41.91
C ILE A 226 10.03 65.32 -40.39
N ALA A 227 9.22 66.24 -39.86
CA ALA A 227 9.03 66.43 -38.42
C ALA A 227 8.42 65.18 -37.73
N LYS A 228 7.45 64.51 -38.38
CA LYS A 228 6.89 63.24 -37.88
C LYS A 228 7.91 62.11 -37.87
N SER A 229 8.67 61.96 -38.95
CA SER A 229 9.71 60.93 -39.06
C SER A 229 10.86 61.18 -38.09
N ALA A 230 11.22 62.46 -37.89
CA ALA A 230 12.15 62.89 -36.86
C ALA A 230 11.65 62.57 -35.45
N SER A 231 10.38 62.89 -35.15
CA SER A 231 9.76 62.54 -33.87
C SER A 231 9.78 61.04 -33.61
N PHE A 232 9.53 60.23 -34.64
CA PHE A 232 9.60 58.77 -34.54
C PHE A 232 11.02 58.28 -34.29
N ALA A 233 12.01 58.78 -35.04
CA ALA A 233 13.41 58.42 -34.86
C ALA A 233 13.96 58.83 -33.48
N ILE A 234 13.53 60.00 -32.96
CA ILE A 234 13.86 60.45 -31.61
C ILE A 234 13.21 59.53 -30.57
N ALA A 235 11.92 59.23 -30.71
CA ALA A 235 11.20 58.31 -29.84
C ALA A 235 11.87 56.92 -29.82
N GLU A 236 12.18 56.35 -30.98
CA GLU A 236 12.86 55.06 -31.10
C GLU A 236 14.24 55.07 -30.42
N ARG A 237 15.03 56.13 -30.62
CA ARG A 237 16.34 56.28 -29.98
C ARG A 237 16.22 56.36 -28.45
N VAL A 238 15.29 57.16 -27.93
CA VAL A 238 15.05 57.31 -26.50
C VAL A 238 14.54 55.99 -25.91
N ALA A 239 13.61 55.32 -26.59
CA ALA A 239 13.09 54.01 -26.19
C ALA A 239 14.20 52.97 -26.11
N ASN A 240 15.08 52.89 -27.11
CA ASN A 240 16.20 51.96 -27.13
C ASN A 240 17.20 52.22 -25.99
N GLU A 241 17.49 53.48 -25.67
CA GLU A 241 18.39 53.80 -24.55
C GLU A 241 17.77 53.44 -23.19
N ILE A 242 16.46 53.67 -23.02
CA ILE A 242 15.73 53.27 -21.80
C ILE A 242 15.64 51.75 -21.69
N ASN A 243 15.40 51.04 -22.80
CA ASN A 243 15.34 49.58 -22.84
C ASN A 243 16.71 48.95 -22.54
N GLN A 244 17.80 49.54 -23.03
CA GLN A 244 19.15 49.10 -22.69
C GLN A 244 19.44 49.31 -21.19
N TRP A 245 19.03 50.45 -20.64
CA TRP A 245 19.13 50.71 -19.21
C TRP A 245 18.31 49.72 -18.37
N GLU A 246 17.07 49.42 -18.79
CA GLU A 246 16.22 48.43 -18.12
C GLU A 246 16.87 47.04 -18.17
N LYS A 247 17.45 46.65 -19.31
CA LYS A 247 18.16 45.38 -19.47
C LYS A 247 19.37 45.26 -18.54
N GLU A 248 20.07 46.35 -18.26
CA GLU A 248 21.20 46.37 -17.33
C GLU A 248 20.77 46.35 -15.85
N ASN A 249 19.62 46.96 -15.54
CA ASN A 249 19.14 47.14 -14.16
C ASN A 249 18.07 46.13 -13.72
N GLN A 250 17.48 45.36 -14.65
CA GLN A 250 16.52 44.28 -14.45
C GLN A 250 15.32 44.66 -13.54
N ILE A 251 14.87 45.91 -13.59
CA ILE A 251 13.84 46.42 -12.66
C ILE A 251 12.49 45.75 -12.90
N VAL A 252 12.04 45.65 -14.16
CA VAL A 252 10.73 45.06 -14.48
C VAL A 252 10.74 43.57 -14.18
N LYS A 253 11.83 42.89 -14.56
CA LYS A 253 11.99 41.46 -14.30
C LYS A 253 12.02 41.17 -12.79
N GLY A 254 12.74 41.95 -12.00
CA GLY A 254 12.77 41.77 -10.54
C GLY A 254 11.39 41.89 -9.90
N ILE A 255 10.60 42.89 -10.33
CA ILE A 255 9.21 43.06 -9.85
C ILE A 255 8.33 41.88 -10.27
N LEU A 256 8.47 41.40 -11.50
CA LEU A 256 7.74 40.24 -12.00
C LEU A 256 8.07 38.97 -11.20
N ASP A 257 9.36 38.70 -10.97
CA ASP A 257 9.83 37.55 -10.21
C ASP A 257 9.32 37.60 -8.75
N GLU A 258 9.31 38.79 -8.13
CA GLU A 258 8.73 38.99 -6.79
C GLU A 258 7.22 38.74 -6.74
N ILE A 259 6.47 39.18 -7.75
CA ILE A 259 5.03 38.94 -7.85
C ILE A 259 4.76 37.44 -8.00
N LEU A 260 5.50 36.77 -8.89
CA LEU A 260 5.36 35.33 -9.13
C LEU A 260 5.72 34.51 -7.88
N ALA A 261 6.80 34.87 -7.17
CA ALA A 261 7.17 34.23 -5.92
C ALA A 261 6.08 34.38 -4.85
N LYS A 262 5.45 35.57 -4.74
CA LYS A 262 4.32 35.78 -3.82
C LYS A 262 3.10 34.95 -4.23
N PHE A 263 2.81 34.80 -5.52
CA PHE A 263 1.76 33.91 -6.00
C PHE A 263 2.05 32.44 -5.68
N GLN A 264 3.26 31.97 -5.95
CA GLN A 264 3.69 30.61 -5.64
C GLN A 264 3.53 30.30 -4.15
N GLN A 265 4.01 31.18 -3.28
CA GLN A 265 3.96 31.00 -1.83
C GLN A 265 2.54 30.99 -1.27
N GLN A 266 1.65 31.83 -1.80
CA GLN A 266 0.31 32.00 -1.25
C GLN A 266 -0.68 30.95 -1.76
N PHE A 267 -0.58 30.63 -3.04
CA PHE A 267 -1.53 29.77 -3.75
C PHE A 267 -0.99 28.35 -4.00
N GLU A 268 0.26 28.05 -3.60
CA GLU A 268 0.93 26.75 -3.80
C GLU A 268 0.89 26.32 -5.27
N LEU A 269 1.20 27.26 -6.17
CA LEU A 269 1.14 27.04 -7.61
C LEU A 269 2.39 26.36 -8.14
N PHE A 270 2.21 25.50 -9.15
CA PHE A 270 3.27 24.82 -9.89
C PHE A 270 3.81 25.70 -11.04
N ASP A 271 4.97 25.33 -11.58
CA ASP A 271 5.70 26.13 -12.58
C ASP A 271 4.89 26.40 -13.87
N ASP A 272 4.10 25.44 -14.33
CA ASP A 272 3.22 25.59 -15.50
C ASP A 272 2.16 26.68 -15.25
N GLN A 273 1.67 26.78 -14.01
CA GLN A 273 0.66 27.75 -13.59
C GLN A 273 1.26 29.14 -13.39
N LEU A 274 2.50 29.21 -12.89
CA LEU A 274 3.25 30.46 -12.81
C LEU A 274 3.56 31.01 -14.21
N SER A 275 3.80 30.13 -15.19
CA SER A 275 4.01 30.51 -16.58
C SER A 275 2.75 31.10 -17.22
N GLU A 276 1.56 30.56 -16.92
CA GLU A 276 0.28 31.18 -17.35
C GLU A 276 0.07 32.56 -16.71
N ILE A 277 0.35 32.70 -15.40
CA ILE A 277 0.27 33.99 -14.70
C ILE A 277 1.24 35.00 -15.33
N GLN A 278 2.45 34.56 -15.66
CA GLN A 278 3.45 35.39 -16.31
C GLN A 278 2.97 35.90 -17.69
N GLY A 279 2.37 35.02 -18.51
CA GLY A 279 1.79 35.41 -19.79
C GLY A 279 0.67 36.45 -19.66
N VAL A 280 -0.18 36.32 -18.65
CA VAL A 280 -1.23 37.30 -18.34
C VAL A 280 -0.66 38.63 -17.87
N LEU A 281 0.39 38.62 -17.05
CA LEU A 281 1.05 39.82 -16.54
C LEU A 281 1.80 40.61 -17.62
N LEU A 282 2.36 39.93 -18.62
CA LEU A 282 3.13 40.54 -19.70
C LEU A 282 2.27 40.93 -20.90
N SER A 283 1.41 40.03 -21.38
CA SER A 283 0.71 40.16 -22.67
C SER A 283 -0.80 40.41 -22.53
N GLY A 284 -1.36 40.27 -21.33
CA GLY A 284 -2.80 40.49 -21.10
C GLY A 284 -3.70 39.39 -21.65
N ASP A 285 -3.17 38.18 -21.88
CA ASP A 285 -3.90 36.99 -22.35
C ASP A 285 -4.97 36.48 -21.35
N GLU A 286 -5.92 35.67 -21.85
CA GLU A 286 -6.96 35.02 -21.04
C GLU A 286 -6.43 33.79 -20.28
N LEU A 287 -6.72 33.69 -18.98
CA LEU A 287 -6.49 32.46 -18.19
C LEU A 287 -7.55 31.41 -18.53
N ARG A 288 -7.28 30.56 -19.54
CA ARG A 288 -8.25 29.57 -20.01
C ARG A 288 -8.32 28.28 -19.19
N ASN A 289 -7.29 27.93 -18.38
CA ASN A 289 -7.21 26.62 -17.69
C ASN A 289 -6.82 26.63 -16.19
N PHE A 290 -6.63 27.80 -15.58
CA PHE A 290 -6.11 28.02 -14.22
C PHE A 290 -6.62 27.06 -13.12
N VAL A 291 -7.93 26.79 -13.10
CA VAL A 291 -8.58 25.99 -12.04
C VAL A 291 -8.50 24.49 -12.30
N SER A 292 -8.45 24.06 -13.57
CA SER A 292 -8.44 22.64 -13.92
C SER A 292 -7.06 21.99 -13.69
N ASP A 293 -5.99 22.76 -13.88
CA ASP A 293 -4.62 22.29 -13.72
C ASP A 293 -4.11 22.38 -12.27
N ALA A 294 -4.66 23.28 -11.44
CA ALA A 294 -4.38 23.36 -10.00
C ALA A 294 -4.72 22.08 -9.20
N ARG A 295 -5.42 21.13 -9.84
CA ARG A 295 -6.01 19.94 -9.21
C ARG A 295 -5.50 18.62 -9.76
N ARG A 296 -4.75 18.63 -10.86
CA ARG A 296 -4.27 17.40 -11.51
C ARG A 296 -3.21 16.66 -10.69
N ASP A 297 -2.45 17.38 -9.86
CA ASP A 297 -1.28 16.80 -9.17
C ASP A 297 -1.55 16.11 -7.82
N LEU A 298 -2.77 16.20 -7.28
CA LEU A 298 -3.14 15.44 -6.06
C LEU A 298 -3.49 13.97 -6.35
N GLY A 299 -3.55 13.56 -7.62
CA GLY A 299 -3.97 12.21 -8.04
C GLY A 299 -2.97 11.41 -8.86
N ALA A 300 -1.89 12.00 -9.39
CA ALA A 300 -0.99 11.29 -10.30
C ALA A 300 0.48 11.66 -10.05
N LYS A 301 1.22 10.77 -9.38
CA LYS A 301 2.67 10.74 -9.53
C LYS A 301 3.02 10.51 -11.00
N LYS A 302 3.45 11.54 -11.72
CA LYS A 302 4.30 11.37 -12.89
C LYS A 302 5.48 12.33 -12.83
N GLN A 303 6.66 11.74 -12.99
CA GLN A 303 7.93 12.45 -13.18
C GLN A 303 7.78 13.51 -14.26
N ILE A 304 7.98 14.77 -13.88
CA ILE A 304 8.20 15.85 -14.83
C ILE A 304 9.62 15.65 -15.38
N LYS A 305 9.71 15.19 -16.62
CA LYS A 305 10.90 15.43 -17.44
C LYS A 305 10.89 16.92 -17.76
N ILE A 306 11.81 17.64 -17.14
CA ILE A 306 12.16 19.01 -17.54
C ILE A 306 12.67 18.91 -18.98
N GLN A 307 11.81 19.22 -19.95
CA GLN A 307 12.25 19.64 -21.26
C GLN A 307 12.27 21.17 -21.23
N ASN A 308 13.47 21.73 -21.31
CA ASN A 308 13.69 23.14 -21.60
C ASN A 308 13.03 23.47 -22.94
N THR A 309 11.81 23.98 -22.91
CA THR A 309 11.24 24.71 -24.04
C THR A 309 11.66 26.16 -23.92
N ALA A 310 12.95 26.39 -24.11
CA ALA A 310 13.43 27.71 -24.47
C ALA A 310 12.94 28.02 -25.90
N LEU A 311 12.42 29.23 -26.05
CA LEU A 311 12.41 30.01 -27.29
C LEU A 311 11.53 29.44 -28.40
N ASN A 312 10.31 29.99 -28.54
CA ASN A 312 9.72 30.36 -29.83
C ASN A 312 8.39 31.10 -29.62
N SER A 313 8.43 32.31 -29.06
CA SER A 313 7.41 33.32 -29.37
C SER A 313 7.93 34.17 -30.53
N LYS A 314 7.38 33.94 -31.70
CA LYS A 314 7.58 34.76 -32.90
C LYS A 314 7.01 36.15 -32.67
N ASP A 315 7.87 37.09 -32.29
CA ASP A 315 8.22 38.31 -33.04
C ASP A 315 7.09 39.11 -33.73
N LYS A 316 5.94 39.25 -33.08
CA LYS A 316 4.86 40.19 -33.49
C LYS A 316 4.16 40.80 -32.26
N GLY A 317 4.87 41.63 -31.51
CA GLY A 317 4.29 42.37 -30.36
C GLY A 317 5.14 43.51 -29.78
N ASP A 318 6.42 43.58 -30.11
CA ASP A 318 7.45 44.32 -29.36
C ASP A 318 7.31 45.85 -29.19
N ALA A 319 6.36 46.50 -29.86
CA ALA A 319 6.21 47.96 -29.75
C ALA A 319 5.51 48.42 -28.45
N TYR A 320 4.82 47.55 -27.71
CA TYR A 320 4.10 47.92 -26.48
C TYR A 320 4.61 47.24 -25.18
N ASP A 321 5.55 46.30 -25.27
CA ASP A 321 5.92 45.46 -24.13
C ASP A 321 7.09 46.00 -23.28
N SER A 322 7.86 46.94 -23.83
CA SER A 322 9.05 47.53 -23.18
C SER A 322 8.76 48.89 -22.53
N ILE A 323 9.45 49.19 -21.42
CA ILE A 323 9.30 50.48 -20.72
C ILE A 323 9.63 51.66 -21.64
N GLY A 324 10.69 51.52 -22.45
CA GLY A 324 11.12 52.57 -23.36
C GLY A 324 10.04 52.94 -24.35
N ALA A 325 9.39 51.96 -24.97
CA ALA A 325 8.32 52.20 -25.92
C ALA A 325 7.06 52.77 -25.26
N ALA A 326 6.69 52.25 -24.07
CA ALA A 326 5.55 52.75 -23.29
C ALA A 326 5.73 54.21 -22.87
N LEU A 327 6.95 54.60 -22.49
CA LEU A 327 7.31 55.98 -22.18
C LEU A 327 7.21 56.87 -23.42
N THR A 328 7.89 56.51 -24.52
CA THR A 328 7.98 57.38 -25.69
C THR A 328 6.69 57.49 -26.48
N ALA A 329 5.78 56.50 -26.37
CA ALA A 329 4.45 56.54 -27.00
C ALA A 329 3.58 57.71 -26.52
N SER A 330 3.87 58.28 -25.35
CA SER A 330 3.12 59.41 -24.80
C SER A 330 3.61 60.78 -25.31
N PHE A 331 4.68 60.82 -26.12
CA PHE A 331 5.33 62.06 -26.55
C PHE A 331 5.51 62.12 -28.08
N SER A 332 5.16 63.25 -28.68
CA SER A 332 5.38 63.49 -30.11
C SER A 332 5.63 64.97 -30.38
N LEU A 333 6.50 65.27 -31.34
CA LEU A 333 6.68 66.64 -31.83
C LEU A 333 5.47 67.02 -32.71
N ASP A 334 4.57 67.86 -32.18
CA ASP A 334 3.38 68.28 -32.94
C ASP A 334 3.78 69.24 -34.08
N PRO A 335 3.55 68.89 -35.36
CA PRO A 335 3.85 69.78 -36.49
C PRO A 335 3.02 71.08 -36.48
N LYS A 336 1.96 71.16 -35.67
CA LYS A 336 1.17 72.39 -35.51
C LYS A 336 1.81 73.40 -34.56
N ASP A 337 2.77 72.97 -33.73
CA ASP A 337 3.51 73.86 -32.84
C ASP A 337 4.34 74.86 -33.67
N SER A 338 4.20 76.15 -33.34
CA SER A 338 4.94 77.25 -33.97
C SER A 338 6.46 77.03 -33.93
N SER A 339 6.98 76.47 -32.84
CA SER A 339 8.41 76.24 -32.60
C SER A 339 8.94 75.09 -33.46
N ILE A 340 8.19 73.98 -33.54
CA ILE A 340 8.50 72.83 -34.39
C ILE A 340 8.38 73.18 -35.87
N LYS A 341 7.34 73.94 -36.24
CA LYS A 341 7.14 74.44 -37.60
C LYS A 341 8.31 75.30 -38.06
N LYS A 342 8.76 76.24 -37.22
CA LYS A 342 9.92 77.09 -37.54
C LYS A 342 11.19 76.26 -37.69
N LEU A 343 11.43 75.34 -36.75
CA LEU A 343 12.63 74.50 -36.73
C LEU A 343 12.75 73.62 -37.98
N PHE A 344 11.70 72.85 -38.32
CA PHE A 344 11.77 71.91 -39.44
C PHE A 344 11.55 72.55 -40.81
N LYS A 345 10.77 73.64 -40.92
CA LYS A 345 10.51 74.30 -42.21
C LYS A 345 11.66 75.20 -42.66
N GLU A 346 12.35 75.88 -41.74
CA GLU A 346 13.31 76.93 -42.09
C GLU A 346 14.79 76.50 -41.97
N ASN A 347 15.08 75.51 -41.13
CA ASN A 347 16.46 75.16 -40.74
C ASN A 347 16.89 73.74 -41.11
N TYR A 348 15.96 72.83 -41.41
CA TYR A 348 16.29 71.42 -41.66
C TYR A 348 17.21 71.24 -42.87
N ASP A 349 16.91 71.90 -44.00
CA ASP A 349 17.73 71.81 -45.22
C ASP A 349 19.14 72.41 -45.08
N LYS A 350 19.33 73.32 -44.11
CA LYS A 350 20.61 73.99 -43.86
C LYS A 350 21.53 73.15 -42.98
N ASN A 351 20.98 72.51 -41.94
CA ASN A 351 21.74 71.67 -41.03
C ASN A 351 20.83 70.62 -40.35
N PRO A 352 20.60 69.46 -40.99
CA PRO A 352 19.73 68.41 -40.46
C PRO A 352 20.15 67.90 -39.07
N SER A 353 21.47 67.78 -38.85
CA SER A 353 22.02 67.28 -37.58
C SER A 353 21.72 68.23 -36.42
N LYS A 354 21.92 69.53 -36.62
CA LYS A 354 21.66 70.53 -35.58
C LYS A 354 20.16 70.69 -35.30
N VAL A 355 19.33 70.60 -36.35
CA VAL A 355 17.87 70.57 -36.17
C VAL A 355 17.42 69.36 -35.37
N MET A 356 18.00 68.19 -35.62
CA MET A 356 17.66 66.97 -34.89
C MET A 356 18.16 67.01 -33.44
N GLU A 357 19.30 67.65 -33.18
CA GLU A 357 19.77 67.95 -31.82
C GLU A 357 18.79 68.87 -31.07
N GLU A 358 18.38 69.99 -31.67
CA GLU A 358 17.40 70.93 -31.08
C GLU A 358 16.01 70.27 -30.91
N ALA A 359 15.57 69.44 -31.85
CA ALA A 359 14.33 68.67 -31.77
C ALA A 359 14.38 67.60 -30.67
N THR A 360 15.53 66.95 -30.48
CA THR A 360 15.74 65.99 -29.38
C THR A 360 15.66 66.70 -28.03
N GLU A 361 16.21 67.91 -27.90
CA GLU A 361 16.10 68.69 -26.66
C GLU A 361 14.66 69.09 -26.36
N MET A 362 13.90 69.52 -27.38
CA MET A 362 12.47 69.81 -27.20
C MET A 362 11.68 68.54 -26.82
N TYR A 363 11.98 67.40 -27.43
CA TYR A 363 11.35 66.12 -27.08
C TYR A 363 11.64 65.71 -25.64
N LEU A 364 12.90 65.80 -25.20
CA LEU A 364 13.28 65.54 -23.80
C LEU A 364 12.65 66.55 -22.83
N GLY A 365 12.46 67.81 -23.25
CA GLY A 365 11.75 68.82 -22.46
C GLY A 365 10.25 68.54 -22.27
N MET A 366 9.62 67.80 -23.19
CA MET A 366 8.24 67.32 -23.04
C MET A 366 8.14 66.18 -22.02
N MET A 367 9.22 65.41 -21.82
CA MET A 367 9.32 64.31 -20.85
C MET A 367 9.54 64.82 -19.42
N THR A 368 8.63 65.66 -18.93
CA THR A 368 8.64 66.14 -17.53
C THR A 368 8.49 64.99 -16.53
N ASP A 369 8.97 65.18 -15.29
CA ASP A 369 8.84 64.21 -14.21
C ASP A 369 7.42 63.67 -14.04
N MET A 370 6.41 64.56 -14.11
CA MET A 370 4.99 64.17 -14.03
C MET A 370 4.55 63.32 -15.22
N ALA A 371 5.01 63.63 -16.44
CA ALA A 371 4.65 62.87 -17.63
C ALA A 371 5.31 61.48 -17.64
N ILE A 372 6.58 61.39 -17.24
CA ILE A 372 7.29 60.11 -17.06
C ILE A 372 6.59 59.27 -16.00
N ALA A 373 6.29 59.84 -14.83
CA ALA A 373 5.58 59.13 -13.76
C ALA A 373 4.19 58.64 -14.19
N SER A 374 3.45 59.44 -14.97
CA SER A 374 2.15 59.05 -15.52
C SER A 374 2.25 57.88 -16.50
N ALA A 375 3.19 57.94 -17.43
CA ALA A 375 3.42 56.87 -18.40
C ALA A 375 3.92 55.57 -17.74
N MET A 376 4.80 55.68 -16.74
CA MET A 376 5.23 54.54 -15.91
C MET A 376 4.07 53.91 -15.14
N SER A 377 3.23 54.72 -14.50
CA SER A 377 2.05 54.23 -13.78
C SER A 377 1.13 53.43 -14.71
N LYS A 378 0.87 53.93 -15.93
CA LYS A 378 0.11 53.20 -16.96
C LYS A 378 0.77 51.89 -17.37
N PHE A 379 2.09 51.87 -17.50
CA PHE A 379 2.84 50.65 -17.81
C PHE A 379 2.69 49.60 -16.70
N PHE A 380 2.88 49.98 -15.43
CA PHE A 380 2.76 49.05 -14.30
C PHE A 380 1.31 48.64 -13.97
N GLU A 381 0.31 49.39 -14.45
CA GLU A 381 -1.11 49.05 -14.30
C GLU A 381 -1.45 47.65 -14.87
N ARG A 382 -0.69 47.16 -15.86
CA ARG A 382 -0.85 45.81 -16.40
C ARG A 382 -0.62 44.71 -15.35
N PHE A 383 0.34 44.91 -14.45
CA PHE A 383 0.61 43.95 -13.37
C PHE A 383 -0.53 43.94 -12.35
N ILE A 384 -1.10 45.11 -12.05
CA ILE A 384 -2.29 45.22 -11.19
C ILE A 384 -3.48 44.49 -11.83
N LYS A 385 -3.70 44.68 -13.14
CA LYS A 385 -4.75 43.95 -13.89
C LYS A 385 -4.52 42.45 -13.90
N GLY A 386 -3.27 41.98 -14.00
CA GLY A 386 -2.94 40.56 -13.87
C GLY A 386 -3.23 40.03 -12.47
N ILE A 387 -2.88 40.78 -11.41
CA ILE A 387 -3.23 40.43 -10.03
C ILE A 387 -4.75 40.33 -9.85
N ASP A 388 -5.52 41.27 -10.40
CA ASP A 388 -6.99 41.27 -10.32
C ASP A 388 -7.62 40.09 -11.06
N ARG A 389 -7.03 39.70 -12.19
CA ARG A 389 -7.46 38.48 -12.90
C ARG A 389 -7.25 37.25 -12.05
N VAL A 390 -6.09 37.07 -11.42
CA VAL A 390 -5.86 35.93 -10.49
C VAL A 390 -6.80 36.00 -9.30
N ALA A 391 -7.04 37.19 -8.75
CA ALA A 391 -8.00 37.40 -7.66
C ALA A 391 -9.41 36.92 -8.01
N SER A 392 -9.85 37.10 -9.27
CA SER A 392 -11.18 36.67 -9.72
C SER A 392 -11.40 35.14 -9.66
N PHE A 393 -10.32 34.35 -9.67
CA PHE A 393 -10.37 32.89 -9.57
C PHE A 393 -10.32 32.35 -8.13
N VAL A 394 -9.97 33.18 -7.13
CA VAL A 394 -9.91 32.75 -5.72
C VAL A 394 -11.21 32.09 -5.24
N PRO A 395 -12.42 32.62 -5.53
CA PRO A 395 -13.67 31.95 -5.15
C PRO A 395 -13.84 30.57 -5.79
N GLN A 396 -13.35 30.40 -7.03
CA GLN A 396 -13.41 29.11 -7.73
C GLN A 396 -12.45 28.11 -7.08
N LEU A 397 -11.23 28.51 -6.75
CA LEU A 397 -10.27 27.69 -5.99
C LEU A 397 -10.86 27.24 -4.65
N MET A 398 -11.48 28.16 -3.90
CA MET A 398 -12.14 27.86 -2.62
C MET A 398 -13.30 26.89 -2.77
N LYS A 399 -14.23 27.15 -3.70
CA LYS A 399 -15.37 26.25 -3.96
C LYS A 399 -14.89 24.85 -4.25
N ALA A 400 -13.85 24.76 -5.05
CA ALA A 400 -13.37 23.50 -5.51
C ALA A 400 -12.63 22.77 -4.36
N ASP A 401 -11.93 23.47 -3.46
CA ASP A 401 -11.31 22.87 -2.25
C ASP A 401 -12.38 22.38 -1.28
N GLN A 402 -13.48 23.13 -1.14
CA GLN A 402 -14.66 22.69 -0.38
C GLN A 402 -15.26 21.38 -0.94
N GLU A 403 -15.37 21.25 -2.26
CA GLU A 403 -15.83 20.01 -2.91
C GLU A 403 -14.90 18.81 -2.65
N LEU A 404 -13.58 19.05 -2.65
CA LEU A 404 -12.58 18.04 -2.33
C LEU A 404 -12.69 17.62 -0.85
N LEU A 405 -12.79 18.56 0.08
CA LEU A 405 -13.01 18.27 1.51
C LEU A 405 -14.28 17.45 1.74
N ASN A 406 -15.38 17.79 1.06
CA ASN A 406 -16.63 17.03 1.13
C ASN A 406 -16.46 15.60 0.63
N THR A 407 -15.69 15.40 -0.44
CA THR A 407 -15.39 14.09 -1.00
C THR A 407 -14.53 13.26 -0.04
N LEU A 408 -13.45 13.84 0.47
CA LEU A 408 -12.56 13.20 1.44
C LEU A 408 -13.31 12.82 2.71
N ASN A 409 -14.19 13.68 3.21
CA ASN A 409 -14.99 13.40 4.41
C ASN A 409 -15.95 12.21 4.21
N LYS A 410 -16.63 12.14 3.04
CA LYS A 410 -17.47 10.99 2.68
C LYS A 410 -16.66 9.69 2.59
N GLU A 411 -15.45 9.73 2.03
CA GLU A 411 -14.57 8.57 1.97
C GLU A 411 -14.11 8.11 3.36
N LEU A 412 -13.83 9.06 4.25
CA LEU A 412 -13.40 8.81 5.62
C LEU A 412 -14.52 8.09 6.40
N GLU A 413 -15.75 8.57 6.29
CA GLU A 413 -16.91 7.96 6.94
C GLU A 413 -17.19 6.53 6.42
N ASN A 414 -17.19 6.35 5.10
CA ASN A 414 -17.37 5.03 4.48
C ASN A 414 -16.27 4.03 4.89
N SER A 415 -15.03 4.51 5.02
CA SER A 415 -13.90 3.67 5.43
C SER A 415 -13.95 3.33 6.92
N ARG A 416 -14.44 4.26 7.75
CA ARG A 416 -14.64 4.06 9.18
C ARG A 416 -15.65 2.95 9.48
N ILE A 417 -16.80 2.96 8.81
CA ILE A 417 -17.84 1.92 8.95
C ILE A 417 -17.25 0.51 8.70
N LYS A 418 -16.38 0.37 7.68
CA LYS A 418 -15.72 -0.91 7.37
C LYS A 418 -14.76 -1.36 8.48
N LEU A 419 -14.01 -0.43 9.07
CA LEU A 419 -13.12 -0.74 10.20
C LEU A 419 -13.89 -1.11 11.47
N GLU A 420 -15.01 -0.45 11.74
CA GLU A 420 -15.86 -0.74 12.91
C GLU A 420 -16.52 -2.12 12.82
N ALA A 421 -16.78 -2.61 11.60
CA ALA A 421 -17.32 -3.96 11.40
C ALA A 421 -16.28 -5.08 11.61
N PHE A 422 -14.99 -4.81 11.42
CA PHE A 422 -13.93 -5.82 11.46
C PHE A 422 -13.85 -6.58 12.81
N PRO A 423 -13.83 -5.92 13.99
CA PRO A 423 -13.78 -6.63 15.28
C PRO A 423 -14.91 -7.65 15.44
N THR A 424 -16.11 -7.28 14.99
CA THR A 424 -17.29 -8.16 15.04
C THR A 424 -17.10 -9.39 14.15
N PHE A 425 -16.64 -9.21 12.90
CA PHE A 425 -16.36 -10.33 12.00
C PHE A 425 -15.22 -11.21 12.50
N SER A 426 -14.14 -10.62 12.99
CA SER A 426 -13.00 -11.35 13.54
C SER A 426 -13.40 -12.18 14.76
N ARG A 427 -14.23 -11.63 15.65
CA ARG A 427 -14.73 -12.36 16.83
C ARG A 427 -15.61 -13.54 16.42
N LYS A 428 -16.52 -13.34 15.46
CA LYS A 428 -17.37 -14.42 14.94
C LYS A 428 -16.55 -15.54 14.28
N CYS A 429 -15.56 -15.18 13.45
CA CYS A 429 -14.69 -16.18 12.81
C CYS A 429 -13.89 -16.97 13.85
N ARG A 430 -13.38 -16.30 14.90
CA ARG A 430 -12.65 -16.95 16.00
C ARG A 430 -13.53 -17.89 16.82
N ASP A 431 -14.75 -17.48 17.16
CA ASP A 431 -15.73 -18.34 17.86
C ASP A 431 -16.09 -19.58 17.05
N ILE A 432 -16.36 -19.43 15.74
CA ILE A 432 -16.64 -20.57 14.86
C ILE A 432 -15.42 -21.50 14.76
N GLN A 433 -14.22 -20.94 14.61
CA GLN A 433 -12.97 -21.71 14.57
C GLN A 433 -12.77 -22.49 15.87
N GLY A 434 -12.91 -21.83 17.03
CA GLY A 434 -12.79 -22.47 18.34
C GLY A 434 -13.82 -23.58 18.57
N ARG A 435 -15.08 -23.40 18.14
CA ARG A 435 -16.11 -24.46 18.22
C ARG A 435 -15.75 -25.66 17.34
N LEU A 436 -15.28 -25.39 16.13
CA LEU A 436 -14.86 -26.41 15.18
C LEU A 436 -13.66 -27.20 15.73
N ASP A 437 -12.68 -26.51 16.32
CA ASP A 437 -11.49 -27.09 16.92
C ASP A 437 -11.80 -27.88 18.19
N LEU A 438 -12.67 -27.38 19.05
CA LEU A 438 -13.12 -28.10 20.24
C LEU A 438 -13.84 -29.40 19.86
N PHE A 439 -14.72 -29.36 18.85
CA PHE A 439 -15.36 -30.55 18.30
C PHE A 439 -14.33 -31.56 17.77
N PHE A 440 -13.31 -31.08 17.07
CA PHE A 440 -12.22 -31.93 16.58
C PHE A 440 -11.51 -32.64 17.74
N VAL A 441 -11.05 -31.91 18.75
CA VAL A 441 -10.35 -32.52 19.91
C VAL A 441 -11.24 -33.51 20.67
N GLN A 442 -12.51 -33.17 20.86
CA GLN A 442 -13.44 -34.02 21.60
C GLN A 442 -13.81 -35.31 20.85
N ARG A 443 -14.10 -35.22 19.54
CA ARG A 443 -14.78 -36.30 18.81
C ARG A 443 -13.95 -36.97 17.72
N LEU A 444 -12.99 -36.25 17.13
CA LEU A 444 -12.29 -36.67 15.91
C LEU A 444 -10.80 -36.95 16.11
N MET A 445 -10.15 -36.24 17.04
CA MET A 445 -8.73 -36.39 17.32
C MET A 445 -8.42 -37.80 17.81
N VAL A 446 -7.45 -38.43 17.15
CA VAL A 446 -6.81 -39.65 17.62
C VAL A 446 -5.61 -39.20 18.44
N THR A 447 -5.63 -39.50 19.74
CA THR A 447 -4.54 -39.17 20.65
C THR A 447 -3.47 -40.25 20.57
N ASP A 448 -2.21 -39.86 20.75
CA ASP A 448 -1.07 -40.78 20.73
C ASP A 448 -1.17 -41.81 21.86
N TYR A 449 -1.68 -41.37 23.02
CA TYR A 449 -1.89 -42.22 24.19
C TYR A 449 -3.29 -42.06 24.79
N THR A 450 -3.67 -43.07 25.58
CA THR A 450 -4.85 -43.04 26.44
C THR A 450 -4.41 -42.82 27.88
N TYR A 451 -5.22 -42.12 28.68
CA TYR A 451 -4.82 -41.70 30.02
C TYR A 451 -4.52 -42.87 30.97
N ASP A 452 -5.12 -44.05 30.76
CA ASP A 452 -4.83 -45.28 31.50
C ASP A 452 -3.40 -45.82 31.31
N LYS A 453 -2.70 -45.38 30.25
CA LYS A 453 -1.28 -45.69 30.04
C LYS A 453 -0.34 -44.81 30.88
N LEU A 454 -0.85 -43.74 31.48
CA LEU A 454 -0.08 -42.85 32.34
C LEU A 454 -0.28 -43.21 33.81
N SER A 455 0.82 -43.35 34.53
CA SER A 455 0.84 -43.47 35.98
C SER A 455 1.54 -42.25 36.56
N PRO A 456 0.79 -41.21 36.96
CA PRO A 456 1.36 -40.01 37.57
C PRO A 456 2.06 -40.35 38.88
N ALA A 457 3.21 -39.72 39.12
CA ALA A 457 4.00 -39.87 40.34
C ALA A 457 4.07 -38.53 41.09
N GLU A 458 5.18 -37.81 40.97
CA GLU A 458 5.44 -36.56 41.69
C GLU A 458 5.16 -35.31 40.85
N ARG A 459 4.77 -34.21 41.50
CA ARG A 459 4.66 -32.90 40.86
C ARG A 459 6.06 -32.31 40.69
N LEU A 460 6.45 -32.03 39.45
CA LEU A 460 7.75 -31.44 39.11
C LEU A 460 7.73 -29.91 39.17
N GLY A 461 6.60 -29.31 38.83
CA GLY A 461 6.46 -27.86 38.81
C GLY A 461 5.02 -27.41 38.64
N HIS A 462 4.77 -26.14 38.97
CA HIS A 462 3.47 -25.50 38.80
C HIS A 462 3.71 -24.10 38.23
N GLY A 463 3.09 -23.81 37.09
CA GLY A 463 3.08 -22.50 36.47
C GLY A 463 1.67 -21.93 36.40
N SER A 464 1.54 -20.72 35.85
CA SER A 464 0.27 -20.00 35.77
C SER A 464 -0.81 -20.70 34.92
N PHE A 465 -0.40 -21.58 33.99
CA PHE A 465 -1.30 -22.21 33.02
C PHE A 465 -1.39 -23.73 33.15
N ALA A 466 -0.36 -24.37 33.72
CA ALA A 466 -0.28 -25.82 33.79
C ALA A 466 0.55 -26.28 35.00
N THR A 467 0.26 -27.50 35.45
CA THR A 467 1.08 -28.24 36.39
C THR A 467 1.82 -29.34 35.63
N VAL A 468 3.11 -29.51 35.91
CA VAL A 468 3.92 -30.56 35.28
C VAL A 468 4.16 -31.67 36.30
N PHE A 469 3.84 -32.89 35.90
CA PHE A 469 4.01 -34.10 36.71
C PHE A 469 5.05 -35.01 36.08
N LYS A 470 5.80 -35.71 36.90
CA LYS A 470 6.52 -36.91 36.48
C LYS A 470 5.51 -38.03 36.37
N ALA A 471 5.59 -38.83 35.32
CA ALA A 471 4.75 -39.99 35.16
C ALA A 471 5.52 -41.13 34.49
N THR A 472 5.03 -42.35 34.68
CA THR A 472 5.45 -43.50 33.88
C THR A 472 4.43 -43.70 32.76
N LEU A 473 4.92 -43.76 31.53
CA LEU A 473 4.16 -44.07 30.32
C LEU A 473 4.38 -45.54 29.96
N LYS A 474 3.29 -46.31 29.91
CA LYS A 474 3.34 -47.73 29.52
C LYS A 474 3.44 -47.86 28.01
N CYS A 475 4.58 -48.37 27.53
CA CYS A 475 4.82 -48.65 26.11
C CYS A 475 5.10 -50.15 25.88
N PRO A 476 4.83 -50.68 24.67
CA PRO A 476 5.10 -52.09 24.34
C PRO A 476 6.58 -52.48 24.46
N GLU A 477 7.48 -51.52 24.23
CA GLU A 477 8.94 -51.69 24.25
C GLU A 477 9.54 -51.56 25.67
N GLY A 478 8.71 -51.22 26.65
CA GLY A 478 9.10 -50.98 28.04
C GLY A 478 8.49 -49.70 28.60
N ASP A 479 8.35 -49.63 29.92
CA ASP A 479 7.84 -48.44 30.58
C ASP A 479 8.84 -47.27 30.46
N GLN A 480 8.35 -46.10 30.10
CA GLN A 480 9.16 -44.90 29.87
C GLN A 480 8.84 -43.81 30.89
N LEU A 481 9.86 -43.17 31.43
CA LEU A 481 9.70 -42.02 32.33
C LEU A 481 9.46 -40.75 31.51
N VAL A 482 8.38 -40.03 31.83
CA VAL A 482 7.92 -38.85 31.07
C VAL A 482 7.55 -37.69 31.98
N ALA A 483 7.56 -36.48 31.42
CA ALA A 483 6.94 -35.31 32.01
C ALA A 483 5.57 -35.09 31.36
N VAL A 484 4.54 -34.89 32.17
CA VAL A 484 3.17 -34.64 31.73
C VAL A 484 2.78 -33.24 32.13
N LYS A 485 2.60 -32.35 31.14
CA LYS A 485 2.05 -31.01 31.33
C LYS A 485 0.52 -31.10 31.30
N GLU A 486 -0.08 -30.88 32.46
CA GLU A 486 -1.53 -30.87 32.65
C GLU A 486 -2.02 -29.41 32.79
N PRO A 487 -2.85 -28.92 31.86
CA PRO A 487 -3.49 -27.61 31.99
C PRO A 487 -4.33 -27.51 33.27
N LEU A 488 -4.32 -26.34 33.93
CA LEU A 488 -5.12 -26.12 35.14
C LEU A 488 -6.63 -26.13 34.82
N ASP A 489 -6.99 -25.39 33.76
CA ASP A 489 -8.36 -25.25 33.30
C ASP A 489 -8.74 -26.34 32.29
N ARG A 490 -10.05 -26.60 32.20
CA ARG A 490 -10.63 -27.38 31.10
C ARG A 490 -10.41 -26.66 29.77
N LEU A 491 -10.36 -27.43 28.69
CA LEU A 491 -10.24 -26.89 27.34
C LEU A 491 -11.50 -26.12 26.94
N LYS A 492 -11.35 -24.84 26.58
CA LYS A 492 -12.44 -23.94 26.18
C LYS A 492 -12.36 -23.61 24.68
N ILE A 493 -13.47 -23.11 24.14
CA ILE A 493 -13.58 -22.62 22.75
C ILE A 493 -12.53 -21.54 22.46
N GLU A 494 -12.23 -20.70 23.44
CA GLU A 494 -11.32 -19.57 23.31
C GLU A 494 -9.85 -20.00 23.16
N ASP A 495 -9.46 -21.09 23.83
CA ASP A 495 -8.05 -21.50 23.99
C ASP A 495 -7.66 -22.72 23.14
N VAL A 496 -8.64 -23.47 22.63
CA VAL A 496 -8.39 -24.74 21.93
C VAL A 496 -7.59 -24.57 20.64
N THR A 497 -7.77 -23.45 19.93
CA THR A 497 -7.03 -23.19 18.69
C THR A 497 -5.54 -23.06 19.00
N ASP A 498 -5.20 -22.32 20.05
CA ASP A 498 -3.82 -22.09 20.47
C ASP A 498 -3.19 -23.36 21.05
N THR A 499 -3.98 -24.16 21.78
CA THR A 499 -3.56 -25.48 22.26
C THR A 499 -3.20 -26.43 21.11
N LEU A 500 -4.01 -26.45 20.04
CA LEU A 500 -3.73 -27.24 18.85
C LEU A 500 -2.52 -26.73 18.06
N LEU A 501 -2.29 -25.41 18.05
CA LEU A 501 -1.08 -24.82 17.47
C LEU A 501 0.17 -25.22 18.26
N GLU A 502 0.10 -25.22 19.60
CA GLU A 502 1.19 -25.71 20.45
C GLU A 502 1.51 -27.19 20.16
N ASP A 503 0.49 -28.05 20.08
CA ASP A 503 0.66 -29.47 19.71
C ASP A 503 1.31 -29.62 18.33
N ALA A 504 0.83 -28.88 17.33
CA ALA A 504 1.39 -28.94 15.97
C ALA A 504 2.85 -28.48 15.93
N MET A 505 3.17 -27.36 16.57
CA MET A 505 4.54 -26.82 16.62
C MET A 505 5.50 -27.78 17.33
N LEU A 506 5.10 -28.35 18.46
CA LEU A 506 5.94 -29.30 19.20
C LEU A 506 6.21 -30.60 18.41
N ARG A 507 5.32 -31.00 17.49
CA ARG A 507 5.53 -32.15 16.61
C ARG A 507 6.53 -31.88 15.49
N GLU A 508 6.64 -30.65 15.03
CA GLU A 508 7.55 -30.28 13.92
C GLU A 508 9.00 -30.09 14.39
N VAL A 509 9.22 -29.97 15.70
CA VAL A 509 10.52 -29.66 16.27
C VAL A 509 11.17 -30.93 16.85
N GLU A 510 12.19 -31.44 16.17
CA GLU A 510 13.03 -32.55 16.66
C GLU A 510 14.51 -32.16 16.57
N HIS A 511 15.18 -32.05 17.72
CA HIS A 511 16.60 -31.75 17.82
C HIS A 511 17.15 -32.26 19.16
N GLU A 512 18.41 -32.68 19.21
CA GLU A 512 19.06 -33.22 20.42
C GLU A 512 19.03 -32.25 21.62
N ASN A 513 18.98 -30.94 21.35
CA ASN A 513 18.93 -29.90 22.38
C ASN A 513 17.53 -29.35 22.66
N ILE A 514 16.48 -29.99 22.14
CA ILE A 514 15.09 -29.60 22.39
C ILE A 514 14.40 -30.79 23.05
N VAL A 515 13.66 -30.51 24.13
CA VAL A 515 12.94 -31.54 24.90
C VAL A 515 12.03 -32.32 23.96
N LYS A 516 12.21 -33.64 23.91
CA LYS A 516 11.44 -34.48 22.99
C LYS A 516 9.96 -34.47 23.35
N TYR A 517 9.11 -34.25 22.35
CA TYR A 517 7.67 -34.32 22.48
C TYR A 517 7.16 -35.69 22.05
N TYR A 518 6.46 -36.39 22.96
CA TYR A 518 5.91 -37.72 22.67
C TYR A 518 4.48 -37.69 22.14
N GLY A 519 3.73 -36.61 22.40
CA GLY A 519 2.37 -36.43 21.92
C GLY A 519 1.38 -36.07 23.03
N VAL A 520 0.10 -36.37 22.80
CA VAL A 520 -1.00 -35.99 23.69
C VAL A 520 -1.82 -37.17 24.23
N CYS A 521 -2.53 -36.91 25.32
CA CYS A 521 -3.68 -37.70 25.73
C CYS A 521 -4.82 -36.84 26.28
N ARG A 522 -6.03 -37.38 26.33
CA ARG A 522 -7.20 -36.73 26.95
C ARG A 522 -7.44 -37.24 28.37
N LYS A 523 -7.72 -36.33 29.30
CA LYS A 523 -8.19 -36.63 30.67
C LYS A 523 -9.55 -35.99 30.91
N GLY A 524 -10.40 -36.71 31.65
CA GLY A 524 -11.72 -36.23 32.05
C GLY A 524 -12.82 -36.44 31.00
N PRO A 525 -14.09 -36.26 31.39
CA PRO A 525 -15.22 -36.32 30.47
C PRO A 525 -15.22 -35.12 29.51
N GLU A 526 -16.00 -35.18 28.43
CA GLU A 526 -16.05 -34.10 27.41
C GLU A 526 -16.32 -32.70 27.98
N ALA A 527 -17.14 -32.59 29.03
CA ALA A 527 -17.51 -31.33 29.67
C ALA A 527 -16.40 -30.70 30.54
N ASP A 528 -15.39 -31.48 30.94
CA ASP A 528 -14.24 -31.07 31.75
C ASP A 528 -12.92 -31.63 31.16
N MET A 529 -12.88 -31.74 29.84
CA MET A 529 -11.78 -32.38 29.13
C MET A 529 -10.53 -31.51 29.18
N ARG A 530 -9.40 -32.15 29.50
CA ARG A 530 -8.05 -31.57 29.44
C ARG A 530 -7.23 -32.33 28.41
N LEU A 531 -6.47 -31.60 27.60
CA LEU A 531 -5.48 -32.17 26.69
C LEU A 531 -4.11 -32.08 27.37
N LEU A 532 -3.51 -33.23 27.67
CA LEU A 532 -2.22 -33.32 28.33
C LEU A 532 -1.14 -33.49 27.29
N PHE A 533 -0.01 -32.83 27.53
CA PHE A 533 1.17 -32.90 26.69
C PHE A 533 2.19 -33.80 27.37
N ILE A 534 2.66 -34.81 26.65
CA ILE A 534 3.58 -35.83 27.15
C ILE A 534 4.94 -35.55 26.52
N MET A 535 5.93 -35.34 27.36
CA MET A 535 7.26 -34.86 26.99
C MET A 535 8.33 -35.71 27.67
N GLU A 536 9.55 -35.59 27.18
CA GLU A 536 10.73 -36.12 27.83
C GLU A 536 10.87 -35.58 29.26
N TYR A 537 11.15 -36.49 30.18
CA TYR A 537 11.49 -36.12 31.54
C TYR A 537 12.96 -35.69 31.62
N CYS A 538 13.19 -34.40 31.83
CA CYS A 538 14.51 -33.87 32.16
C CYS A 538 14.64 -33.77 33.69
N PRO A 539 15.56 -34.51 34.34
CA PRO A 539 15.65 -34.55 35.80
C PRO A 539 16.14 -33.23 36.43
N PHE A 540 16.78 -32.36 35.64
CA PHE A 540 17.33 -31.09 36.09
C PHE A 540 17.00 -29.97 35.10
N THR A 541 16.86 -28.76 35.63
CA THR A 541 16.86 -27.55 34.79
C THR A 541 18.29 -27.00 34.70
N LEU A 542 18.62 -26.35 33.58
CA LEU A 542 19.89 -25.63 33.42
C LEU A 542 20.17 -24.68 34.58
N LYS A 543 19.14 -24.00 35.10
CA LYS A 543 19.28 -23.08 36.25
C LYS A 543 19.75 -23.81 37.51
N ILE A 544 19.18 -24.96 37.82
CA ILE A 544 19.56 -25.74 39.02
C ILE A 544 20.96 -26.33 38.86
N ASN A 545 21.31 -26.80 37.66
CA ASN A 545 22.62 -27.40 37.39
C ASN A 545 23.74 -26.36 37.32
N ALA A 546 23.48 -25.17 36.76
CA ALA A 546 24.46 -24.09 36.66
C ALA A 546 24.70 -23.37 37.99
N ILE A 547 23.69 -23.26 38.87
CA ILE A 547 23.84 -22.61 40.18
C ILE A 547 24.57 -23.52 41.19
N ASN A 548 24.55 -24.85 41.00
CA ASN A 548 25.29 -25.79 41.85
C ASN A 548 26.75 -26.02 41.40
N TYR A 549 27.14 -25.58 40.20
CA TYR A 549 28.50 -25.69 39.69
C TYR A 549 29.17 -24.30 39.60
N ASN A 550 29.72 -23.85 40.73
CA ASN A 550 30.84 -22.90 40.68
C ASN A 550 32.08 -23.65 40.15
N ALA A 551 32.22 -23.75 38.83
CA ALA A 551 33.48 -23.67 38.09
C ALA A 551 33.30 -24.10 36.61
N ILE A 552 33.65 -23.17 35.72
CA ILE A 552 34.09 -23.32 34.31
C ILE A 552 33.07 -23.01 33.19
N SER A 553 33.34 -21.84 32.60
CA SER A 553 33.14 -21.29 31.24
C SER A 553 31.87 -21.58 30.43
N TYR A 554 31.11 -20.50 30.24
CA TYR A 554 30.40 -20.07 29.02
C TYR A 554 30.47 -21.01 27.80
N GLN A 555 29.34 -21.64 27.46
CA GLN A 555 28.69 -21.53 26.14
C GLN A 555 27.35 -22.27 26.12
N TYR A 556 26.39 -21.73 25.37
CA TYR A 556 25.03 -22.23 25.05
C TYR A 556 23.91 -21.99 26.08
N VAL A 557 23.38 -20.77 25.98
CA VAL A 557 22.03 -20.38 26.39
C VAL A 557 21.08 -20.67 25.23
N LEU A 558 20.06 -21.52 25.44
CA LEU A 558 18.80 -21.47 24.69
C LEU A 558 17.70 -22.23 25.44
N TRP A 559 16.96 -21.48 26.26
CA TRP A 559 15.57 -21.82 26.60
C TRP A 559 14.71 -21.29 25.46
N LEU A 560 14.12 -22.17 24.66
CA LEU A 560 13.01 -21.79 23.79
C LEU A 560 11.74 -21.78 24.62
N GLN A 561 11.49 -20.60 25.20
CA GLN A 561 10.20 -20.15 25.65
C GLN A 561 9.28 -20.02 24.43
N ILE A 562 8.69 -21.12 23.99
CA ILE A 562 7.53 -21.10 23.09
C ILE A 562 6.30 -21.15 23.99
N SER A 563 5.41 -20.19 23.79
CA SER A 563 4.24 -19.84 24.62
C SER A 563 4.56 -18.93 25.80
N VAL A 564 4.64 -17.63 25.55
CA VAL A 564 3.75 -16.57 26.08
C VAL A 564 4.24 -15.25 25.47
N ASP A 565 3.59 -14.82 24.39
CA ASP A 565 3.32 -13.41 24.01
C ASP A 565 2.82 -13.36 22.56
N TYR A 566 1.49 -13.38 22.40
CA TYR A 566 0.78 -12.84 21.25
C TYR A 566 -0.56 -12.23 21.67
#